data_AF-A0A6H0IVR9-F1
#
_entry.id   AF-A0A6H0IVR9-F1
#
_cell.length_a   1.000
_cell.length_b   1.000
_cell.length_c   1.000
_cell.angle_alpha   90.00
_cell.angle_beta   90.00
_cell.angle_gamma   90.00
#
_symmetry.space_group_name_H-M   'P 1'
#
loop_
_entity.id
_entity.type
_entity.pdbx_description
1 polymer ?
#
loop_
_entity_poly.entity_id
_entity_poly.type
_entity_poly.pdbx_seq_one_letter_code
_entity_poly.pdbx_strand_id
1 'polypeptide(L)'
;MPTVIALLQKYSAISVPTGLLAAALLALAAALTAQPAVAAEARWQALDDALTQGQRHDRIWRFGWGGFHGANLGRNIYLASEGSDRDTRFDARVDSVKSLLALGTLLLESPPYPEARHRLQDLRASGHPDALHRAEQLIAETARIEAQRRRPGALKGALAVNIAAGATIAIGDDRTGDGLRNAALGMAVSAIQVWTRPTSAQGATARAGATTRIPGGDPPRLHYRMVIAPSQAALALYW
;
A
#
# COMPACT_ATOMS: atom_id res chain seq x y z
N MET A 1 18.61 -21.30 -77.15
CA MET A 1 18.37 -21.05 -75.71
C MET A 1 17.34 -19.94 -75.53
N PRO A 2 16.03 -20.23 -75.46
CA PRO A 2 14.98 -19.21 -75.33
C PRO A 2 14.34 -19.13 -73.92
N THR A 3 14.95 -19.70 -72.89
CA THR A 3 14.25 -19.99 -71.62
C THR A 3 14.35 -18.91 -70.55
N VAL A 4 15.26 -17.92 -70.68
CA VAL A 4 15.51 -16.92 -69.62
C VAL A 4 14.64 -15.66 -69.78
N ILE A 5 14.24 -15.29 -71.01
CA ILE A 5 13.44 -14.08 -71.26
C ILE A 5 11.96 -14.27 -70.87
N ALA A 6 11.44 -15.50 -70.93
CA ALA A 6 10.05 -15.81 -70.58
C ALA A 6 9.74 -15.76 -69.06
N LEU A 7 10.76 -15.81 -68.20
CA LEU A 7 10.59 -15.75 -66.73
C LEU A 7 10.51 -14.32 -66.19
N LEU A 8 11.04 -13.33 -66.91
CA LEU A 8 10.99 -11.92 -66.51
C LEU A 8 9.67 -11.23 -66.88
N GLN A 9 8.85 -11.83 -67.74
CA GLN A 9 7.55 -11.31 -68.15
C GLN A 9 6.38 -11.76 -67.25
N LYS A 10 6.66 -12.62 -66.25
CA LYS A 10 5.64 -13.18 -65.32
C LYS A 10 5.53 -12.41 -63.99
N TYR A 11 6.35 -11.38 -63.80
CA TYR A 11 6.25 -10.43 -62.69
C TYR A 11 5.69 -9.09 -63.16
N SER A 12 4.71 -9.14 -64.08
CA SER A 12 3.85 -8.01 -64.39
C SER A 12 3.27 -7.47 -63.09
N ALA A 13 3.77 -6.29 -62.71
CA ALA A 13 3.32 -5.39 -61.66
C ALA A 13 2.16 -5.92 -60.81
N ILE A 14 2.45 -6.26 -59.55
CA ILE A 14 1.42 -6.24 -58.51
C ILE A 14 0.98 -4.77 -58.41
N SER A 15 -0.01 -4.38 -59.21
CA SER A 15 -0.68 -3.10 -59.13
C SER A 15 -1.51 -3.13 -57.86
N VAL A 16 -0.88 -2.77 -56.75
CA VAL A 16 -1.60 -2.50 -55.51
C VAL A 16 -2.58 -1.37 -55.84
N PRO A 17 -3.90 -1.61 -55.77
CA PRO A 17 -4.86 -0.57 -56.08
C PRO A 17 -4.61 0.60 -55.13
N THR A 18 -4.46 1.80 -55.69
CA THR A 18 -4.16 3.04 -54.95
C THR A 18 -5.10 3.27 -53.76
N GLY A 19 -6.34 2.76 -53.83
CA GLY A 19 -7.29 2.76 -52.73
C GLY A 19 -6.89 1.88 -51.52
N LEU A 20 -6.28 0.72 -51.72
CA LEU A 20 -5.76 -0.12 -50.63
C LEU A 20 -4.56 0.53 -49.95
N LEU A 21 -3.70 1.18 -50.74
CA LEU A 21 -2.51 1.87 -50.24
C LEU A 21 -2.90 3.11 -49.42
N ALA A 22 -3.89 3.88 -49.89
CA ALA A 22 -4.46 5.00 -49.15
C ALA A 22 -5.16 4.55 -47.85
N ALA A 23 -5.95 3.48 -47.89
CA ALA A 23 -6.61 2.93 -46.70
C ALA A 23 -5.61 2.40 -45.67
N ALA A 24 -4.54 1.73 -46.11
CA ALA A 24 -3.48 1.24 -45.23
C ALA A 24 -2.71 2.40 -44.56
N LEU A 25 -2.42 3.47 -45.29
CA LEU A 25 -1.77 4.66 -44.74
C LEU A 25 -2.67 5.41 -43.74
N LEU A 26 -3.98 5.50 -44.00
CA LEU A 26 -4.96 6.05 -43.06
C LEU A 26 -5.08 5.20 -41.79
N ALA A 27 -5.13 3.88 -41.92
CA ALA A 27 -5.15 2.97 -40.78
C ALA A 27 -3.87 3.04 -39.94
N LEU A 28 -2.71 3.18 -40.58
CA LEU A 28 -1.43 3.34 -39.90
C LEU A 28 -1.34 4.69 -39.18
N ALA A 29 -1.78 5.78 -39.81
CA ALA A 29 -1.85 7.11 -39.19
C ALA A 29 -2.82 7.15 -38.00
N ALA A 30 -3.97 6.47 -38.11
CA ALA A 30 -4.91 6.31 -37.00
C ALA A 30 -4.30 5.48 -35.85
N ALA A 31 -3.56 4.41 -36.16
CA ALA A 31 -2.87 3.61 -35.15
C ALA A 31 -1.76 4.40 -34.42
N LEU A 32 -0.97 5.19 -35.16
CA LEU A 32 0.10 6.04 -34.62
C LEU A 32 -0.43 7.15 -33.70
N THR A 33 -1.62 7.70 -33.99
CA THR A 33 -2.25 8.75 -33.18
C THR A 33 -3.03 8.20 -31.98
N ALA A 34 -3.58 7.00 -32.06
CA ALA A 34 -4.31 6.35 -30.96
C ALA A 34 -3.38 5.81 -29.86
N GLN A 35 -2.16 5.38 -30.21
CA GLN A 35 -1.20 4.79 -29.28
C GLN A 35 -0.87 5.63 -28.03
N PRO A 36 -0.57 6.95 -28.13
CA PRO A 36 -0.33 7.77 -26.93
C PRO A 36 -1.58 7.96 -26.06
N ALA A 37 -2.78 8.05 -26.67
CA ALA A 37 -4.03 8.20 -25.94
C ALA A 37 -4.38 6.93 -25.14
N VAL A 38 -4.22 5.75 -25.76
CA VAL A 38 -4.41 4.46 -25.08
C VAL A 38 -3.42 4.28 -23.93
N ALA A 39 -2.15 4.66 -24.14
CA ALA A 39 -1.13 4.61 -23.10
C ALA A 39 -1.42 5.57 -21.93
N ALA A 40 -1.94 6.76 -22.21
CA ALA A 40 -2.32 7.73 -21.18
C ALA A 40 -3.53 7.25 -20.36
N GLU A 41 -4.55 6.70 -21.01
CA GLU A 41 -5.73 6.14 -20.34
C GLU A 41 -5.38 4.96 -19.42
N ALA A 42 -4.51 4.05 -19.89
CA ALA A 42 -4.01 2.95 -19.07
C ALA A 42 -3.27 3.43 -17.82
N ARG A 43 -2.52 4.54 -17.91
CA ARG A 43 -1.86 5.15 -16.75
C ARG A 43 -2.87 5.74 -15.78
N TRP A 44 -3.85 6.50 -16.26
CA TRP A 44 -4.93 7.03 -15.42
C TRP A 44 -5.65 5.92 -14.64
N GLN A 45 -5.99 4.82 -15.32
CA GLN A 45 -6.61 3.65 -14.70
C GLN A 45 -5.71 3.05 -13.61
N ALA A 46 -4.41 2.88 -13.89
CA ALA A 46 -3.47 2.36 -12.91
C ALA A 46 -3.35 3.23 -11.64
N LEU A 47 -3.45 4.57 -11.78
CA LEU A 47 -3.43 5.49 -10.64
C LEU A 47 -4.73 5.39 -9.82
N ASP A 48 -5.90 5.35 -10.48
CA ASP A 48 -7.18 5.21 -9.77
C ASP A 48 -7.32 3.84 -9.10
N ASP A 49 -6.88 2.76 -9.75
CA ASP A 49 -6.85 1.42 -9.18
C ASP A 49 -6.00 1.37 -7.90
N ALA A 50 -4.82 2.01 -7.93
CA ALA A 50 -3.93 2.06 -6.78
C ALA A 50 -4.59 2.75 -5.57
N LEU A 51 -5.26 3.89 -5.78
CA LEU A 51 -5.95 4.60 -4.71
C LEU A 51 -7.22 3.87 -4.25
N THR A 52 -7.97 3.28 -5.17
CA THR A 52 -9.17 2.50 -4.86
C THR A 52 -8.82 1.25 -4.03
N GLN A 53 -7.76 0.54 -4.41
CA GLN A 53 -7.23 -0.58 -3.63
C GLN A 53 -6.74 -0.10 -2.26
N GLY A 54 -6.02 1.02 -2.21
CA GLY A 54 -5.55 1.64 -0.97
C GLY A 54 -6.69 1.96 -0.01
N GLN A 55 -7.74 2.62 -0.51
CA GLN A 55 -8.95 2.96 0.25
C GLN A 55 -9.67 1.71 0.77
N ARG A 56 -9.80 0.66 -0.05
CA ARG A 56 -10.43 -0.60 0.38
C ARG A 56 -9.60 -1.28 1.48
N HIS A 57 -8.29 -1.35 1.30
CA HIS A 57 -7.40 -1.96 2.27
C HIS A 57 -7.40 -1.17 3.60
N ASP A 58 -7.34 0.15 3.54
CA ASP A 58 -7.43 1.02 4.72
C ASP A 58 -8.70 0.76 5.52
N ARG A 59 -9.85 0.69 4.83
CA ARG A 59 -11.13 0.39 5.48
C ARG A 59 -11.12 -0.96 6.20
N ILE A 60 -10.63 -2.01 5.54
CA ILE A 60 -10.53 -3.35 6.15
C ILE A 60 -9.57 -3.32 7.34
N TRP A 61 -8.42 -2.68 7.19
CA TRP A 61 -7.41 -2.57 8.24
C TRP A 61 -7.97 -1.83 9.46
N ARG A 62 -8.65 -0.70 9.27
CA ARG A 62 -9.26 0.09 10.35
C ARG A 62 -10.36 -0.68 11.08
N PHE A 63 -11.26 -1.34 10.35
CA PHE A 63 -12.30 -2.16 10.97
C PHE A 63 -11.74 -3.39 11.68
N GLY A 64 -10.70 -4.02 11.13
CA GLY A 64 -10.04 -5.16 11.76
C GLY A 64 -9.41 -4.79 13.09
N TRP A 65 -8.57 -3.74 13.10
CA TRP A 65 -7.95 -3.25 14.34
C TRP A 65 -8.97 -2.65 15.31
N GLY A 66 -9.98 -1.93 14.81
CA GLY A 66 -11.07 -1.41 15.62
C GLY A 66 -11.86 -2.52 16.30
N GLY A 67 -12.19 -3.60 15.58
CA GLY A 67 -12.85 -4.78 16.13
C GLY A 67 -11.99 -5.47 17.19
N PHE A 68 -10.69 -5.65 16.92
CA PHE A 68 -9.75 -6.24 17.88
C PHE A 68 -9.68 -5.42 19.19
N HIS A 69 -9.48 -4.11 19.11
CA HIS A 69 -9.42 -3.25 20.30
C HIS A 69 -10.78 -3.11 20.99
N GLY A 70 -11.88 -3.10 20.24
CA GLY A 70 -13.23 -3.09 20.79
C GLY A 70 -13.55 -4.36 21.58
N ALA A 71 -13.21 -5.53 21.05
CA ALA A 71 -13.37 -6.80 21.75
C ALA A 71 -12.50 -6.86 23.02
N ASN A 72 -11.23 -6.44 22.93
CA ASN A 72 -10.36 -6.35 24.11
C ASN A 72 -10.90 -5.39 25.16
N LEU A 73 -11.40 -4.23 24.76
CA LEU A 73 -12.04 -3.28 25.68
C LEU A 73 -13.23 -3.91 26.40
N GLY A 74 -14.15 -4.56 25.66
CA GLY A 74 -15.31 -5.22 26.26
C GLY A 74 -14.92 -6.31 27.25
N ARG A 75 -13.96 -7.18 26.87
CA ARG A 75 -13.41 -8.22 27.75
C ARG A 75 -12.79 -7.62 29.02
N ASN A 76 -12.00 -6.56 28.88
CA ASN A 76 -11.26 -5.97 29.99
C ASN A 76 -12.16 -5.14 30.91
N ILE A 77 -13.23 -4.53 30.42
CA ILE A 77 -14.26 -3.92 31.27
C ILE A 77 -14.94 -5.00 32.13
N TYR A 78 -15.29 -6.14 31.54
CA TYR A 78 -15.87 -7.26 32.28
C TYR A 78 -14.90 -7.80 33.34
N LEU A 79 -13.63 -8.01 32.99
CA LEU A 79 -12.63 -8.50 33.95
C LEU A 79 -12.28 -7.46 35.02
N ALA A 80 -12.37 -6.17 34.73
CA ALA A 80 -12.15 -5.12 35.71
C ALA A 80 -13.21 -5.13 36.83
N SER A 81 -14.42 -5.65 36.56
CA SER A 81 -15.49 -5.83 37.55
C SER A 81 -15.51 -7.22 38.15
N GLU A 82 -15.48 -8.27 37.32
CA GLU A 82 -15.78 -9.65 37.70
C GLU A 82 -14.54 -10.53 37.88
N GLY A 83 -13.34 -9.97 37.68
CA GLY A 83 -12.09 -10.71 37.85
C GLY A 83 -12.00 -11.33 39.25
N SER A 84 -11.52 -12.58 39.33
CA SER A 84 -11.44 -13.38 40.56
C SER A 84 -10.56 -12.74 41.63
N ASP A 85 -9.49 -12.07 41.22
CA ASP A 85 -8.48 -11.50 42.10
C ASP A 85 -8.25 -10.01 41.81
N ARG A 86 -7.57 -9.35 42.76
CA ARG A 86 -7.29 -7.92 42.69
C ARG A 86 -6.40 -7.57 41.50
N ASP A 87 -5.44 -8.43 41.20
CA ASP A 87 -4.42 -8.24 40.17
C ASP A 87 -5.04 -8.27 38.77
N THR A 88 -5.88 -9.27 38.49
CA THR A 88 -6.64 -9.39 37.26
C THR A 88 -7.53 -8.16 37.03
N ARG A 89 -8.21 -7.70 38.09
CA ARG A 89 -9.05 -6.49 37.99
C ARG A 89 -8.22 -5.24 37.74
N PHE A 90 -7.02 -5.14 38.32
CA PHE A 90 -6.12 -4.01 38.12
C PHE A 90 -5.54 -3.99 36.69
N ASP A 91 -4.98 -5.11 36.23
CA ASP A 91 -4.42 -5.26 34.88
C ASP A 91 -5.49 -4.98 33.82
N ALA A 92 -6.72 -5.46 34.04
CA ALA A 92 -7.85 -5.23 33.15
C ALA A 92 -8.25 -3.74 33.06
N ARG A 93 -8.12 -2.95 34.12
CA ARG A 93 -8.35 -1.49 34.07
C ARG A 93 -7.29 -0.80 33.22
N VAL A 94 -6.02 -1.15 33.41
CA VAL A 94 -4.90 -0.62 32.62
C VAL A 94 -5.12 -0.93 31.14
N ASP A 95 -5.43 -2.19 30.80
CA ASP A 95 -5.63 -2.59 29.41
C ASP A 95 -6.93 -2.03 28.79
N SER A 96 -7.94 -1.70 29.59
CA SER A 96 -9.13 -0.96 29.13
C SER A 96 -8.76 0.45 28.66
N VAL A 97 -7.94 1.17 29.44
CA VAL A 97 -7.44 2.51 29.06
C VAL A 97 -6.60 2.42 27.78
N LYS A 98 -5.70 1.43 27.67
CA LYS A 98 -4.91 1.20 26.45
C LYS A 98 -5.79 0.95 25.24
N SER A 99 -6.84 0.14 25.39
CA SER A 99 -7.76 -0.19 24.31
C SER A 99 -8.57 1.04 23.86
N LEU A 100 -9.01 1.89 24.80
CA LEU A 100 -9.66 3.16 24.48
C LEU A 100 -8.72 4.11 23.74
N LEU A 101 -7.46 4.24 24.17
CA LEU A 101 -6.47 5.08 23.47
C LEU A 101 -6.18 4.57 22.05
N ALA A 102 -6.08 3.25 21.87
CA ALA A 102 -5.89 2.64 20.56
C ALA A 102 -7.08 2.90 19.62
N LEU A 103 -8.32 2.73 20.13
CA LEU A 103 -9.53 3.07 19.39
C LEU A 103 -9.61 4.56 19.04
N GLY A 104 -9.32 5.44 20.00
CA GLY A 104 -9.27 6.88 19.78
C GLY A 104 -8.28 7.26 18.68
N THR A 105 -7.09 6.65 18.68
CA THR A 105 -6.09 6.85 17.63
C THR A 105 -6.61 6.42 16.25
N LEU A 106 -7.27 5.27 16.14
CA LEU A 106 -7.85 4.78 14.89
C LEU A 106 -8.99 5.65 14.35
N LEU A 107 -9.75 6.30 15.24
CA LEU A 107 -10.84 7.20 14.89
C LEU A 107 -10.33 8.57 14.42
N LEU A 108 -9.31 9.10 15.10
CA LEU A 108 -8.69 10.39 14.77
C LEU A 108 -7.76 10.32 13.57
N GLU A 109 -7.32 9.12 13.18
CA GLU A 109 -6.45 8.95 12.02
C GLU A 109 -7.23 9.19 10.71
N SER A 110 -6.92 10.30 10.04
CA SER A 110 -7.45 10.58 8.70
C SER A 110 -6.68 9.77 7.64
N PRO A 111 -7.35 8.91 6.86
CA PRO A 111 -6.72 8.13 5.80
C PRO A 111 -6.41 9.02 4.57
N PRO A 112 -5.26 8.83 3.89
CA PRO A 112 -4.85 9.70 2.78
C PRO A 112 -5.62 9.44 1.46
N TYR A 113 -6.26 8.27 1.32
CA TYR A 113 -6.82 7.82 0.05
C TYR A 113 -8.07 8.58 -0.42
N PRO A 114 -9.08 8.87 0.43
CA PRO A 114 -10.28 9.57 -0.03
C PRO A 114 -9.97 10.94 -0.65
N GLU A 115 -9.13 11.73 0.03
CA GLU A 115 -8.70 13.04 -0.47
C GLU A 115 -7.87 12.92 -1.76
N ALA A 116 -6.91 11.99 -1.81
CA ALA A 116 -6.12 11.75 -3.01
C ALA A 116 -7.00 11.33 -4.20
N ARG A 117 -8.08 10.55 -3.98
CA ARG A 117 -9.00 10.16 -5.05
C ARG A 117 -9.79 11.35 -5.58
N HIS A 118 -10.30 12.20 -4.70
CA HIS A 118 -10.98 13.42 -5.15
C HIS A 118 -10.06 14.30 -5.99
N ARG A 119 -8.84 14.55 -5.52
CA ARG A 119 -7.83 15.32 -6.28
C ARG A 119 -7.47 14.64 -7.61
N LEU A 120 -7.40 13.31 -7.66
CA LEU A 120 -7.15 12.57 -8.90
C LEU A 120 -8.28 12.77 -9.92
N GLN A 121 -9.53 12.72 -9.47
CA GLN A 121 -10.71 12.96 -10.30
C GLN A 121 -10.75 14.39 -10.83
N ASP A 122 -10.44 15.38 -9.98
CA ASP A 122 -10.37 16.79 -10.37
C ASP A 122 -9.29 17.02 -11.44
N LEU A 123 -8.11 16.43 -11.25
CA LEU A 123 -7.03 16.49 -12.24
C LEU A 123 -7.47 15.88 -13.58
N ARG A 124 -8.11 14.70 -13.56
CA ARG A 124 -8.60 14.05 -14.77
C ARG A 124 -9.66 14.89 -15.49
N ALA A 125 -10.59 15.48 -14.73
CA ALA A 125 -11.65 16.33 -15.27
C ALA A 125 -11.13 17.66 -15.85
N SER A 126 -9.99 18.16 -15.34
CA SER A 126 -9.41 19.44 -15.78
C SER A 126 -8.99 19.47 -17.25
N GLY A 127 -8.75 18.31 -17.89
CA GLY A 127 -8.28 18.21 -19.27
C GLY A 127 -6.92 18.86 -19.55
N HIS A 128 -6.19 19.29 -18.51
CA HIS A 128 -4.91 19.97 -18.69
C HIS A 128 -3.86 18.99 -19.25
N PRO A 129 -2.98 19.44 -20.16
CA PRO A 129 -1.95 18.57 -20.75
C PRO A 129 -1.01 17.96 -19.70
N ASP A 130 -0.77 18.68 -18.59
CA ASP A 130 0.07 18.21 -17.48
C ASP A 130 -0.70 17.44 -16.40
N ALA A 131 -2.01 17.23 -16.55
CA ALA A 131 -2.85 16.62 -15.51
C ALA A 131 -2.36 15.24 -15.10
N LEU A 132 -1.91 14.43 -16.08
CA LEU A 132 -1.38 13.10 -15.81
C LEU A 132 -0.07 13.16 -15.01
N HIS A 133 0.82 14.09 -15.33
CA HIS A 133 2.06 14.27 -14.58
C HIS A 133 1.79 14.69 -13.13
N ARG A 134 0.83 15.61 -12.92
CA ARG A 134 0.39 16.01 -11.57
C ARG A 134 -0.26 14.86 -10.81
N ALA A 135 -1.00 14.00 -11.50
CA ALA A 135 -1.58 12.80 -10.90
C ALA A 135 -0.51 11.79 -10.45
N GLU A 136 0.55 11.61 -11.23
CA GLU A 136 1.71 10.80 -10.85
C GLU A 136 2.42 11.38 -9.62
N GLN A 137 2.56 12.71 -9.54
CA GLN A 137 3.11 13.40 -8.36
C GLN A 137 2.23 13.20 -7.12
N LEU A 138 0.90 13.27 -7.26
CA LEU A 138 -0.05 13.01 -6.19
C LEU A 138 0.08 11.57 -5.63
N ILE A 139 0.25 10.57 -6.51
CA ILE A 139 0.53 9.19 -6.09
C ILE A 139 1.88 9.09 -5.37
N ALA A 140 2.91 9.80 -5.84
CA ALA A 140 4.21 9.84 -5.17
C ALA A 140 4.14 10.50 -3.79
N GLU A 141 3.36 11.55 -3.62
CA GLU A 141 3.09 12.18 -2.32
C GLU A 141 2.37 11.19 -1.39
N THR A 142 1.31 10.56 -1.87
CA THR A 142 0.56 9.53 -1.12
C THR A 142 1.48 8.39 -0.69
N ALA A 143 2.37 7.92 -1.58
CA ALA A 143 3.36 6.89 -1.27
C ALA A 143 4.35 7.32 -0.18
N ARG A 144 4.76 8.60 -0.14
CA ARG A 144 5.61 9.14 0.93
C ARG A 144 4.89 9.14 2.27
N ILE A 145 3.60 9.52 2.29
CA ILE A 145 2.76 9.48 3.49
C ILE A 145 2.66 8.05 4.02
N GLU A 146 2.35 7.09 3.15
CA GLU A 146 2.31 5.66 3.53
C GLU A 146 3.65 5.18 4.08
N ALA A 147 4.77 5.55 3.44
CA ALA A 147 6.11 5.16 3.89
C ALA A 147 6.44 5.75 5.26
N GLN A 148 6.14 7.02 5.50
CA GLN A 148 6.34 7.69 6.79
C GLN A 148 5.56 6.99 7.91
N ARG A 149 4.30 6.61 7.65
CA ARG A 149 3.44 5.88 8.59
C ARG A 149 3.93 4.48 8.95
N ARG A 150 4.89 3.92 8.20
CA ARG A 150 5.52 2.62 8.46
C ARG A 150 6.95 2.71 8.99
N ARG A 151 7.49 3.93 9.16
CA ARG A 151 8.85 4.10 9.69
C ARG A 151 8.91 3.65 11.16
N PRO A 152 10.07 3.21 11.65
CA PRO A 152 10.25 2.89 13.07
C PRO A 152 9.82 4.02 14.01
N GLY A 153 9.97 5.28 13.58
CA GLY A 153 9.49 6.45 14.33
C GLY A 153 7.98 6.48 14.59
N ALA A 154 7.16 5.75 13.81
CA ALA A 154 5.73 5.62 14.05
C ALA A 154 5.41 4.84 15.34
N LEU A 155 6.37 4.06 15.87
CA LEU A 155 6.20 3.31 17.10
C LEU A 155 6.43 4.14 18.38
N LYS A 156 6.90 5.40 18.28
CA LYS A 156 7.23 6.21 19.47
C LYS A 156 6.04 6.40 20.42
N GLY A 157 4.86 6.70 19.88
CA GLY A 157 3.64 6.84 20.68
C GLY A 157 3.24 5.53 21.36
N ALA A 158 3.28 4.43 20.62
CA ALA A 158 3.02 3.09 21.15
C ALA A 158 4.04 2.71 22.24
N LEU A 159 5.31 3.03 22.05
CA LEU A 159 6.37 2.78 23.03
C LEU A 159 6.08 3.52 24.33
N ALA A 160 5.73 4.80 24.26
CA ALA A 160 5.39 5.59 25.45
C ALA A 160 4.19 5.00 26.21
N VAL A 161 3.11 4.66 25.50
CA VAL A 161 1.91 4.05 26.11
C VAL A 161 2.21 2.69 26.73
N ASN A 162 2.99 1.85 26.05
CA ASN A 162 3.32 0.51 26.55
C ASN A 162 4.30 0.54 27.74
N ILE A 163 5.28 1.45 27.73
CA ILE A 163 6.15 1.67 28.90
C ILE A 163 5.34 2.17 30.09
N ALA A 164 4.46 3.16 29.88
CA ALA A 164 3.64 3.70 30.96
C ALA A 164 2.71 2.63 31.57
N ALA A 165 2.06 1.82 30.72
CA ALA A 165 1.23 0.72 31.18
C ALA A 165 2.03 -0.36 31.91
N GLY A 166 3.16 -0.79 31.36
CA GLY A 166 4.04 -1.77 31.99
C GLY A 166 4.58 -1.30 33.33
N ALA A 167 4.98 -0.02 33.45
CA ALA A 167 5.42 0.58 34.70
C ALA A 167 4.28 0.64 35.73
N THR A 168 3.06 0.98 35.30
CA THR A 168 1.88 0.99 36.17
C THR A 168 1.59 -0.39 36.75
N ILE A 169 1.74 -1.45 35.95
CA ILE A 169 1.59 -2.84 36.41
C ILE A 169 2.75 -3.24 37.34
N ALA A 170 3.99 -2.87 36.99
CA ALA A 170 5.16 -3.20 37.80
C ALA A 170 5.13 -2.57 39.20
N ILE A 171 4.68 -1.31 39.32
CA ILE A 171 4.63 -0.56 40.59
C ILE A 171 3.44 -0.99 41.46
N GLY A 172 2.38 -1.53 40.86
CA GLY A 172 1.16 -1.90 41.57
C GLY A 172 1.35 -2.95 42.68
N ASP A 173 2.37 -3.83 42.56
CA ASP A 173 2.68 -4.88 43.55
C ASP A 173 4.08 -5.56 43.36
N ASP A 174 5.12 -4.82 42.98
CA ASP A 174 6.47 -5.36 42.65
C ASP A 174 6.48 -6.42 41.50
N ARG A 175 5.44 -6.41 40.66
CA ARG A 175 5.22 -7.35 39.55
C ARG A 175 5.96 -6.96 38.27
N THR A 176 7.27 -6.71 38.37
CA THR A 176 8.12 -6.24 37.26
C THR A 176 8.06 -7.15 36.03
N GLY A 177 8.03 -8.47 36.24
CA GLY A 177 7.92 -9.45 35.15
C GLY A 177 6.62 -9.36 34.35
N ASP A 178 5.50 -9.05 35.01
CA ASP A 178 4.19 -8.91 34.34
C ASP A 178 4.10 -7.59 33.58
N GLY A 179 4.60 -6.51 34.17
CA GLY A 179 4.72 -5.21 33.51
C GLY A 179 5.55 -5.28 32.23
N LEU A 180 6.68 -6.00 32.26
CA LEU A 180 7.54 -6.19 31.08
C LEU A 180 6.82 -7.02 29.99
N ARG A 181 6.14 -8.10 30.37
CA ARG A 181 5.36 -8.92 29.43
C ARG A 181 4.24 -8.13 28.77
N ASN A 182 3.49 -7.34 29.53
CA ASN A 182 2.43 -6.47 29.01
C ASN A 182 2.99 -5.43 28.02
N ALA A 183 4.13 -4.80 28.37
CA ALA A 183 4.79 -3.84 27.48
C ALA A 183 5.29 -4.50 26.18
N ALA A 184 5.94 -5.67 26.28
CA ALA A 184 6.45 -6.40 25.13
C ALA A 184 5.33 -6.85 24.18
N LEU A 185 4.24 -7.42 24.73
CA LEU A 185 3.11 -7.85 23.93
C LEU A 185 2.43 -6.67 23.24
N GLY A 186 2.22 -5.56 23.96
CA GLY A 186 1.65 -4.35 23.38
C GLY A 186 2.53 -3.74 22.29
N MET A 187 3.85 -3.82 22.42
CA MET A 187 4.79 -3.42 21.37
C MET A 187 4.72 -4.34 20.14
N ALA A 188 4.60 -5.66 20.33
CA ALA A 188 4.43 -6.59 19.24
C ALA A 188 3.14 -6.31 18.45
N VAL A 189 2.02 -6.11 19.15
CA VAL A 189 0.74 -5.72 18.54
C VAL A 189 0.89 -4.41 17.75
N SER A 190 1.54 -3.41 18.34
CA SER A 190 1.78 -2.11 17.68
C SER A 190 2.64 -2.24 16.43
N ALA A 191 3.67 -3.09 16.46
CA ALA A 191 4.52 -3.37 15.31
C ALA A 191 3.76 -4.07 14.19
N ILE A 192 2.92 -5.06 14.51
CA ILE A 192 2.06 -5.74 13.53
C ILE A 192 1.07 -4.73 12.92
N GLN A 193 0.47 -3.87 13.76
CA GLN A 193 -0.45 -2.83 13.30
C GLN A 193 0.23 -1.89 12.30
N VAL A 194 1.42 -1.36 12.63
CA VAL A 194 2.21 -0.52 11.72
C VAL A 194 2.62 -1.28 10.45
N TRP A 195 3.04 -2.54 10.59
CA TRP A 195 3.51 -3.35 9.47
C TRP A 195 2.41 -3.67 8.46
N THR A 196 1.19 -3.95 8.93
CA THR A 196 0.03 -4.31 8.10
C THR A 196 -0.64 -3.12 7.42
N ARG A 197 -0.19 -1.89 7.66
CA ARG A 197 -0.77 -0.68 7.05
C ARG A 197 -0.75 -0.75 5.51
N PRO A 198 -1.77 -0.18 4.84
CA PRO A 198 -1.84 -0.12 3.38
C PRO A 198 -0.60 0.51 2.72
N THR A 199 -0.21 -0.03 1.55
CA THR A 199 0.96 0.40 0.78
C THR A 199 0.71 0.49 -0.73
N SER A 200 -0.55 0.70 -1.13
CA SER A 200 -0.95 0.62 -2.54
C SER A 200 -0.30 1.71 -3.40
N ALA A 201 -0.13 2.94 -2.88
CA ALA A 201 0.53 4.02 -3.61
C ALA A 201 2.04 3.77 -3.74
N GLN A 202 2.70 3.27 -2.70
CA GLN A 202 4.10 2.80 -2.79
C GLN A 202 4.26 1.69 -3.84
N GLY A 203 3.33 0.72 -3.88
CA GLY A 203 3.33 -0.33 -4.89
C GLY A 203 3.10 0.19 -6.31
N ALA A 204 2.32 1.25 -6.49
CA ALA A 204 2.10 1.89 -7.79
C ALA A 204 3.35 2.65 -8.27
N THR A 205 3.95 3.48 -7.40
CA THR A 205 5.20 4.20 -7.74
C THR A 205 6.34 3.25 -8.10
N ALA A 206 6.51 2.15 -7.35
CA ALA A 206 7.54 1.15 -7.64
C ALA A 206 7.34 0.48 -9.02
N ARG A 207 6.10 0.18 -9.40
CA ARG A 207 5.78 -0.39 -10.73
C ARG A 207 6.05 0.61 -11.86
N ALA A 208 5.70 1.88 -11.67
CA ALA A 208 5.98 2.94 -12.64
C ALA A 208 7.49 3.20 -12.83
N GLY A 209 8.27 3.09 -11.77
CA GLY A 209 9.74 3.18 -11.83
C GLY A 209 10.41 1.94 -12.45
N ALA A 210 9.79 0.77 -12.35
CA ALA A 210 10.31 -0.46 -12.96
C ALA A 210 10.10 -0.49 -14.48
N THR A 211 8.99 0.06 -14.98
CA THR A 211 8.71 0.12 -16.42
C THR A 211 9.56 1.15 -17.17
N THR A 212 10.20 2.09 -16.45
CA THR A 212 11.11 3.08 -17.03
C THR A 212 12.56 2.59 -17.19
N ARG A 213 12.91 1.40 -16.68
CA ARG A 213 14.23 0.78 -16.90
C ARG A 213 14.25 0.04 -18.24
N ILE A 214 14.88 0.65 -19.25
CA ILE A 214 15.21 -0.01 -20.52
C ILE A 214 16.33 -1.06 -20.27
N PRO A 215 16.27 -2.26 -20.88
CA PRO A 215 17.35 -3.26 -20.76
C PRO A 215 18.65 -2.70 -21.37
N GLY A 216 19.65 -2.41 -20.54
CA GLY A 216 20.96 -1.91 -21.01
C GLY A 216 21.70 -0.95 -20.06
N GLY A 217 21.06 -0.46 -19.00
CA GLY A 217 21.71 0.38 -17.98
C GLY A 217 21.97 -0.39 -16.69
N ASP A 218 23.23 -0.42 -16.26
CA ASP A 218 23.86 -0.92 -15.02
C ASP A 218 23.19 -2.09 -14.26
N PRO A 219 23.98 -3.11 -13.81
CA PRO A 219 23.45 -4.19 -13.00
C PRO A 219 22.73 -3.62 -11.76
N PRO A 220 21.59 -4.20 -11.36
CA PRO A 220 20.83 -3.68 -10.25
C PRO A 220 21.70 -3.67 -8.99
N ARG A 221 21.92 -2.47 -8.41
CA ARG A 221 22.24 -2.36 -6.99
C ARG A 221 21.09 -3.01 -6.24
N LEU A 222 21.29 -4.26 -5.87
CA LEU A 222 20.32 -5.10 -5.20
C LEU A 222 20.04 -4.48 -3.82
N HIS A 223 19.01 -3.64 -3.73
CA HIS A 223 18.48 -3.24 -2.44
C HIS A 223 17.69 -4.44 -1.90
N TYR A 224 18.35 -5.22 -1.04
CA TYR A 224 17.67 -6.23 -0.24
C TYR A 224 16.59 -5.54 0.59
N ARG A 225 15.33 -5.77 0.23
CA ARG A 225 14.19 -5.51 1.11
C ARG A 225 13.79 -6.88 1.64
N MET A 226 13.98 -7.13 2.94
CA MET A 226 13.42 -8.32 3.58
C MET A 226 11.90 -8.30 3.37
N VAL A 227 11.42 -9.15 2.47
CA VAL A 227 10.03 -9.54 2.38
C VAL A 227 9.97 -10.89 3.08
N ILE A 228 9.81 -10.85 4.41
CA ILE A 228 9.51 -12.05 5.18
C ILE A 228 8.08 -12.43 4.80
N ALA A 229 7.94 -13.54 4.08
CA ALA A 229 6.63 -14.13 3.77
C ALA A 229 5.98 -14.68 5.06
N PRO A 230 4.64 -14.79 5.14
CA PRO A 230 3.93 -15.23 6.35
C PRO A 230 4.40 -16.59 6.91
N SER A 231 5.00 -17.43 6.08
CA SER A 231 5.51 -18.75 6.47
C SER A 231 6.83 -18.75 7.25
N GLN A 232 7.46 -17.59 7.46
CA GLN A 232 8.75 -17.47 8.17
C GLN A 232 8.63 -16.84 9.57
N ALA A 233 7.43 -16.45 10.01
CA ALA A 233 7.21 -15.88 11.34
C ALA A 233 7.03 -16.95 12.45
N ALA A 234 7.06 -18.23 12.10
CA ALA A 234 7.07 -19.32 13.06
C ALA A 234 8.51 -19.85 13.21
N LEU A 235 9.02 -19.82 14.46
CA LEU A 235 10.29 -20.36 14.99
C LEU A 235 11.53 -19.45 14.93
N ALA A 236 11.88 -18.88 16.09
CA ALA A 236 13.00 -19.38 16.91
C ALA A 236 13.02 -18.67 18.29
N LEU A 237 12.50 -19.33 19.32
CA LEU A 237 13.01 -19.15 20.68
C LEU A 237 13.91 -20.37 20.93
N TYR A 238 15.22 -20.14 21.01
CA TYR A 238 16.19 -21.10 21.50
C TYR A 238 17.02 -20.46 22.61
N TRP A 239 17.15 -21.26 23.68
CA TRP A 239 17.76 -21.13 25.00
C TRP A 239 17.21 -20.07 25.96
#